data_AF-A0A9X2X1F2-F1
#
_entry.id   AF-A0A9X2X1F2-F1
#
_cell.length_a   1.000
_cell.length_b   1.000
_cell.length_c   1.000
_cell.angle_alpha   90.00
_cell.angle_beta   90.00
_cell.angle_gamma   90.00
#
_symmetry.space_group_name_H-M   'P 1'
#
loop_
_entity.id
_entity.type
_entity.pdbx_description
1 polymer ?
#
loop_
_entity_poly.entity_id
_entity_poly.type
_entity_poly.pdbx_seq_one_letter_code
_entity_poly.pdbx_strand_id
1 'polypeptide(L)'
;MAIVFCNIGWMRNYDGIQGDSIQRGGSYNKDSVGHEVCNFTVCRGKVYGYVQPTGRISVERLGASKGADKADGVTVIWTAGPNAGGTAIVGWYTNATVFRDLQEIPSPCKKHRSNNITEYRIVAPIENAHLIPEQERDFLIPRRVKGGIGQSNVWYAEKPESAGLVDDVIKYIQSGARTSKLPDVDTEATANEGNPRLVAHLRRERNPSLVEKKKKSVLAAEGKLCCEACGFDFEATYGQHGHGFCEVHHLKPISQMDKDRVTTLADLAVVCSNCHRIIHRIDLMPTIDQFKKFIANKTDA
;
A
#
# COMPACT_ATOMS: atom_id res chain seq x y z
N MET A 1 -14.50 -1.63 -16.93
CA MET A 1 -14.35 -0.54 -15.94
C MET A 1 -13.21 0.35 -16.42
N ALA A 2 -13.43 1.66 -16.57
CA ALA A 2 -12.37 2.58 -16.96
C ALA A 2 -11.46 2.89 -15.77
N ILE A 3 -10.14 2.81 -15.96
CA ILE A 3 -9.14 3.05 -14.91
C ILE A 3 -8.06 4.00 -15.41
N VAL A 4 -7.58 4.88 -14.53
CA VAL A 4 -6.47 5.78 -14.80
C VAL A 4 -5.58 5.92 -13.58
N PHE A 5 -4.28 5.93 -13.79
CA PHE A 5 -3.28 6.11 -12.74
C PHE A 5 -2.72 7.53 -12.82
N CYS A 6 -2.78 8.23 -11.69
CA CYS A 6 -2.29 9.59 -11.53
C CYS A 6 -1.13 9.57 -10.54
N ASN A 7 0.06 9.95 -11.02
CA ASN A 7 1.26 10.08 -10.20
C ASN A 7 1.36 11.49 -9.63
N ILE A 8 1.46 11.57 -8.31
CA ILE A 8 1.51 12.79 -7.50
C ILE A 8 2.70 12.74 -6.53
N GLY A 9 3.00 13.86 -5.88
CA GLY A 9 3.99 13.94 -4.80
C GLY A 9 3.57 13.15 -3.56
N TRP A 10 4.54 12.60 -2.82
CA TRP A 10 4.26 11.87 -1.58
C TRP A 10 3.88 12.82 -0.44
N MET A 11 2.70 12.61 0.14
CA MET A 11 2.17 13.35 1.31
C MET A 11 1.41 12.40 2.24
N ARG A 12 1.36 12.69 3.54
CA ARG A 12 0.65 11.85 4.50
C ARG A 12 -0.87 11.88 4.32
N ASN A 13 -1.46 13.05 4.14
CA ASN A 13 -2.89 13.28 4.25
C ASN A 13 -3.54 13.88 2.99
N TYR A 14 -2.78 14.61 2.15
CA TYR A 14 -3.35 15.35 1.01
C TYR A 14 -4.57 16.21 1.39
N ASP A 15 -4.55 16.77 2.60
CA ASP A 15 -5.63 17.55 3.22
C ASP A 15 -5.13 18.94 3.69
N GLY A 16 -4.30 19.56 2.83
CA GLY A 16 -3.60 20.83 3.05
C GLY A 16 -2.13 20.66 3.49
N ILE A 17 -1.36 21.77 3.42
CA ILE A 17 0.08 21.79 3.74
C ILE A 17 0.39 21.99 5.24
N GLN A 18 -0.58 22.48 6.04
CA GLN A 18 -0.38 22.67 7.48
C GLN A 18 -0.37 21.30 8.19
N GLY A 19 0.84 20.81 8.48
CA GLY A 19 1.07 19.52 9.16
C GLY A 19 1.52 18.38 8.23
N ASP A 20 1.75 18.67 6.95
CA ASP A 20 2.18 17.69 5.94
C ASP A 20 3.15 18.33 4.94
N SER A 21 4.27 17.67 4.66
CA SER A 21 5.33 18.20 3.79
C SER A 21 5.52 17.29 2.60
N ILE A 22 5.54 17.87 1.39
CA ILE A 22 5.78 17.09 0.16
C ILE A 22 7.25 16.67 0.12
N GLN A 23 7.49 15.36 0.12
CA GLN A 23 8.85 14.82 0.21
C GLN A 23 9.53 14.59 -1.15
N ARG A 24 8.76 14.56 -2.24
CA ARG A 24 9.29 14.35 -3.59
C ARG A 24 8.48 15.13 -4.63
N GLY A 25 8.86 16.38 -4.86
CA GLY A 25 8.57 17.13 -6.08
C GLY A 25 9.84 17.17 -6.92
N GLY A 26 9.76 16.92 -8.23
CA GLY A 26 10.93 17.01 -9.11
C GLY A 26 11.62 18.35 -8.96
N SER A 27 12.95 18.37 -9.06
CA SER A 27 13.84 19.53 -8.89
C SER A 27 13.59 20.72 -9.83
N TYR A 28 12.52 20.68 -10.63
CA TYR A 28 12.22 21.67 -11.66
C TYR A 28 10.92 22.45 -11.49
N ASN A 29 10.01 22.13 -10.56
CA ASN A 29 8.76 22.88 -10.44
C ASN A 29 8.45 23.24 -8.98
N LYS A 30 8.85 24.44 -8.53
CA LYS A 30 8.35 24.99 -7.26
C LYS A 30 6.85 25.35 -7.33
N ASP A 31 6.32 25.59 -8.52
CA ASP A 31 4.93 26.04 -8.73
C ASP A 31 3.92 24.90 -8.94
N SER A 32 4.34 23.75 -9.49
CA SER A 32 3.44 22.61 -9.74
C SER A 32 3.14 21.74 -8.52
N VAL A 33 3.98 21.85 -7.49
CA VAL A 33 4.00 20.93 -6.35
C VAL A 33 2.93 21.31 -5.32
N GLY A 34 2.34 22.51 -5.41
CA GLY A 34 1.33 22.97 -4.45
C GLY A 34 -0.09 22.44 -4.67
N HIS A 35 -0.48 22.06 -5.89
CA HIS A 35 -1.91 21.91 -6.21
C HIS A 35 -2.52 20.57 -5.79
N GLU A 36 -1.69 19.53 -5.66
CA GLU A 36 -2.11 18.19 -5.23
C GLU A 36 -2.31 18.07 -3.71
N VAL A 37 -1.93 19.09 -2.93
CA VAL A 37 -2.01 19.09 -1.45
C VAL A 37 -3.43 18.94 -0.92
N CYS A 38 -4.44 19.20 -1.75
CA CYS A 38 -5.85 19.10 -1.37
C CYS A 38 -6.59 17.95 -2.05
N ASN A 39 -5.89 17.00 -2.69
CA ASN A 39 -6.55 15.90 -3.40
C ASN A 39 -7.54 15.13 -2.51
N PHE A 40 -7.29 14.99 -1.21
CA PHE A 40 -8.23 14.32 -0.30
C PHE A 40 -8.91 15.28 0.69
N THR A 41 -8.82 16.60 0.45
CA THR A 41 -9.54 17.61 1.21
C THR A 41 -11.04 17.53 0.90
N VAL A 42 -11.84 17.25 1.93
CA VAL A 42 -13.30 17.24 1.79
C VAL A 42 -13.85 18.67 1.71
N CYS A 43 -14.60 18.93 0.65
CA CYS A 43 -15.31 20.18 0.44
C CYS A 43 -16.74 19.88 0.03
N ARG A 44 -17.70 20.11 0.95
CA ARG A 44 -19.15 19.91 0.71
C ARG A 44 -19.50 18.52 0.16
N GLY A 45 -18.95 17.48 0.79
CA GLY A 45 -19.21 16.08 0.41
C GLY A 45 -18.47 15.61 -0.84
N LYS A 46 -17.56 16.41 -1.41
CA LYS A 46 -16.74 16.03 -2.56
C LYS A 46 -15.27 16.22 -2.28
N VAL A 47 -14.44 15.49 -3.02
CA VAL A 47 -13.00 15.71 -3.14
C VAL A 47 -12.66 16.18 -4.53
N TYR A 48 -11.68 17.07 -4.62
CA TYR A 48 -11.25 17.72 -5.86
C TYR A 48 -9.78 17.38 -6.09
N GLY A 49 -9.55 16.45 -7.02
CA GLY A 49 -8.23 15.97 -7.38
C GLY A 49 -7.57 16.79 -8.48
N TYR A 50 -6.30 17.08 -8.27
CA TYR A 50 -5.41 17.72 -9.23
C TYR A 50 -4.27 16.76 -9.60
N VAL A 51 -3.95 16.72 -10.90
CA VAL A 51 -2.76 16.07 -11.45
C VAL A 51 -2.28 16.91 -12.63
N GLN A 52 -0.97 17.07 -12.78
CA GLN A 52 -0.41 17.77 -13.94
C GLN A 52 -0.01 16.76 -15.03
N PRO A 53 -0.83 16.55 -16.08
CA PRO A 53 -0.43 15.77 -17.25
C PRO A 53 0.65 16.49 -18.06
N THR A 54 1.43 15.74 -18.85
CA THR A 54 2.38 16.29 -19.84
C THR A 54 1.66 16.95 -21.04
N GLY A 55 0.37 16.68 -21.21
CA GLY A 55 -0.49 17.25 -22.27
C GLY A 55 -1.94 17.37 -21.76
N ARG A 56 -2.94 17.12 -22.61
CA ARG A 56 -4.34 17.01 -22.17
C ARG A 56 -4.68 15.58 -21.74
N ILE A 57 -5.61 15.44 -20.80
CA ILE A 57 -6.15 14.12 -20.44
C ILE A 57 -7.05 13.66 -21.59
N SER A 58 -6.75 12.49 -22.15
CA SER A 58 -7.53 11.85 -23.20
C SER A 58 -8.72 11.14 -22.58
N VAL A 59 -9.83 11.84 -22.41
CA VAL A 59 -11.05 11.26 -21.82
C VAL A 59 -11.68 10.17 -22.69
N GLU A 60 -11.38 10.14 -23.99
CA GLU A 60 -11.80 9.06 -24.89
C GLU A 60 -11.21 7.70 -24.50
N ARG A 61 -9.99 7.70 -23.97
CA ARG A 61 -9.30 6.52 -23.43
C ARG A 61 -9.96 6.00 -22.15
N LEU A 62 -10.81 6.82 -21.55
CA LEU A 62 -11.58 6.52 -20.35
C LEU A 62 -13.03 6.16 -20.69
N GLY A 63 -13.36 5.99 -21.98
CA GLY A 63 -14.68 5.59 -22.45
C GLY A 63 -15.62 6.75 -22.81
N ALA A 64 -15.14 8.00 -22.82
CA ALA A 64 -15.94 9.13 -23.30
C ALA A 64 -16.04 9.13 -24.84
N SER A 65 -17.10 9.76 -25.36
CA SER A 65 -17.24 9.97 -26.80
C SER A 65 -16.17 10.92 -27.35
N LYS A 66 -15.83 10.77 -28.63
CA LYS A 66 -14.88 11.64 -29.31
C LYS A 66 -15.31 13.10 -29.17
N GLY A 67 -14.39 13.95 -28.69
CA GLY A 67 -14.66 15.38 -28.48
C GLY A 67 -15.39 15.73 -27.17
N ALA A 68 -15.66 14.76 -26.29
CA ALA A 68 -16.20 15.06 -24.97
C ALA A 68 -15.19 15.81 -24.08
N ASP A 69 -15.69 16.64 -23.17
CA ASP A 69 -14.84 17.39 -22.23
C ASP A 69 -14.53 16.62 -20.95
N LYS A 70 -15.27 15.53 -20.70
CA LYS A 70 -15.15 14.70 -19.49
C LYS A 70 -15.46 13.23 -19.74
N ALA A 71 -14.98 12.38 -18.85
CA ALA A 71 -15.39 10.98 -18.69
C ALA A 71 -15.95 10.78 -17.28
N ASP A 72 -17.13 10.18 -17.17
CA ASP A 72 -17.76 9.80 -15.90
C ASP A 72 -17.56 8.30 -15.63
N GLY A 73 -17.72 7.87 -14.38
CA GLY A 73 -17.60 6.44 -14.02
C GLY A 73 -16.18 5.89 -14.01
N VAL A 74 -15.17 6.76 -13.89
CA VAL A 74 -13.76 6.38 -13.95
C VAL A 74 -13.23 6.00 -12.57
N THR A 75 -12.45 4.93 -12.48
CA THR A 75 -11.66 4.61 -11.29
C THR A 75 -10.28 5.28 -11.40
N VAL A 76 -10.01 6.25 -10.53
CA VAL A 76 -8.76 7.02 -10.51
C VAL A 76 -7.87 6.51 -9.40
N ILE A 77 -6.68 6.04 -9.75
CA ILE A 77 -5.69 5.51 -8.80
C ILE A 77 -4.62 6.55 -8.58
N TRP A 78 -4.51 7.04 -7.35
CA TRP A 78 -3.45 7.95 -6.95
C TRP A 78 -2.20 7.16 -6.58
N THR A 79 -1.07 7.54 -7.15
CA THR A 79 0.22 6.89 -6.91
C THR A 79 1.27 7.93 -6.54
N ALA A 80 2.20 7.58 -5.66
CA ALA A 80 3.31 8.46 -5.30
C ALA A 80 4.54 7.63 -4.89
N GLY A 81 5.74 8.19 -5.06
CA GLY A 81 6.98 7.51 -4.68
C GLY A 81 7.50 7.94 -3.31
N PRO A 82 7.69 7.02 -2.34
CA PRO A 82 8.34 7.35 -1.08
C PRO A 82 9.85 7.59 -1.28
N ASN A 83 10.51 8.21 -0.29
CA ASN A 83 11.95 8.50 -0.33
C ASN A 83 12.82 7.24 -0.50
N ALA A 84 12.34 6.08 -0.03
CA ALA A 84 13.01 4.80 -0.17
C ALA A 84 13.02 4.24 -1.60
N GLY A 85 12.33 4.90 -2.54
CA GLY A 85 12.23 4.46 -3.94
C GLY A 85 10.94 3.68 -4.23
N GLY A 86 10.64 3.50 -5.52
CA GLY A 86 9.41 2.88 -5.99
C GLY A 86 8.25 3.87 -6.19
N THR A 87 7.05 3.33 -6.40
CA THR A 87 5.80 4.09 -6.54
C THR A 87 4.69 3.27 -5.93
N ALA A 88 4.08 3.75 -4.86
CA ALA A 88 3.00 3.06 -4.18
C ALA A 88 1.65 3.67 -4.58
N ILE A 89 0.59 2.87 -4.48
CA ILE A 89 -0.77 3.41 -4.44
C ILE A 89 -0.95 4.15 -3.12
N VAL A 90 -1.41 5.40 -3.19
CA VAL A 90 -1.67 6.22 -1.99
C VAL A 90 -3.16 6.32 -1.68
N GLY A 91 -4.00 6.05 -2.66
CA GLY A 91 -5.45 6.11 -2.54
C GLY A 91 -6.10 6.02 -3.91
N TRP A 92 -7.42 6.12 -3.94
CA TRP A 92 -8.18 6.07 -5.18
C TRP A 92 -9.50 6.82 -5.04
N TYR A 93 -10.07 7.18 -6.18
CA TYR A 93 -11.47 7.53 -6.31
C TYR A 93 -12.16 6.50 -7.18
N THR A 94 -13.29 5.96 -6.72
CA THR A 94 -14.19 5.16 -7.55
C THR A 94 -15.26 6.06 -8.16
N ASN A 95 -15.84 5.65 -9.29
CA ASN A 95 -16.95 6.39 -9.94
C ASN A 95 -16.72 7.91 -10.06
N ALA A 96 -15.49 8.31 -10.40
CA ALA A 96 -15.08 9.71 -10.50
C ALA A 96 -15.39 10.29 -11.87
N THR A 97 -15.49 11.61 -11.92
CA THR A 97 -15.52 12.38 -13.17
C THR A 97 -14.13 12.94 -13.44
N VAL A 98 -13.58 12.66 -14.62
CA VAL A 98 -12.28 13.15 -15.08
C VAL A 98 -12.48 14.12 -16.24
N PHE A 99 -11.93 15.32 -16.12
CA PHE A 99 -12.02 16.38 -17.12
C PHE A 99 -10.75 16.45 -17.99
N ARG A 100 -10.95 16.73 -19.28
CA ARG A 100 -9.88 16.94 -20.26
C ARG A 100 -9.01 18.14 -19.89
N ASP A 101 -9.68 19.24 -19.53
CA ASP A 101 -9.10 20.54 -19.23
C ASP A 101 -9.36 20.94 -17.77
N LEU A 102 -8.57 21.88 -17.25
CA LEU A 102 -8.71 22.36 -15.86
C LEU A 102 -10.09 22.98 -15.64
N GLN A 103 -10.67 22.69 -14.48
CA GLN A 103 -11.94 23.23 -14.03
C GLN A 103 -11.73 24.06 -12.76
N GLU A 104 -12.51 25.11 -12.58
CA GLU A 104 -12.52 25.87 -11.32
C GLU A 104 -13.41 25.20 -10.28
N ILE A 105 -12.91 25.10 -9.04
CA ILE A 105 -13.68 24.63 -7.90
C ILE A 105 -14.80 25.65 -7.65
N PRO A 106 -16.09 25.30 -7.81
CA PRO A 106 -17.17 26.29 -7.82
C PRO A 106 -17.27 27.11 -6.55
N SER A 107 -16.83 26.55 -5.42
CA SER A 107 -16.80 27.26 -4.15
C SER A 107 -15.84 26.55 -3.17
N PRO A 108 -14.57 26.97 -3.15
CA PRO A 108 -13.52 26.31 -2.38
C PRO A 108 -13.74 26.44 -0.86
N CYS A 109 -13.49 25.37 -0.11
CA CYS A 109 -13.56 25.41 1.36
C CYS A 109 -12.40 26.19 1.98
N LYS A 110 -12.40 26.34 3.31
CA LYS A 110 -11.34 27.05 4.05
C LYS A 110 -9.94 26.49 3.73
N LYS A 111 -9.79 25.16 3.69
CA LYS A 111 -8.51 24.50 3.39
C LYS A 111 -8.04 24.76 1.96
N HIS A 112 -8.93 24.68 0.97
CA HIS A 112 -8.58 25.03 -0.41
C HIS A 112 -8.09 26.48 -0.50
N ARG A 113 -8.84 27.43 0.09
CA ARG A 113 -8.47 28.85 0.11
C ARG A 113 -7.14 29.12 0.83
N SER A 114 -6.89 28.48 1.97
CA SER A 114 -5.63 28.67 2.70
C SER A 114 -4.41 28.10 1.98
N ASN A 115 -4.62 27.20 1.02
CA ASN A 115 -3.57 26.59 0.21
C ASN A 115 -3.55 27.14 -1.22
N ASN A 116 -4.32 28.20 -1.52
CA ASN A 116 -4.48 28.79 -2.87
C ASN A 116 -4.92 27.79 -3.95
N ILE A 117 -5.73 26.80 -3.57
CA ILE A 117 -6.26 25.80 -4.51
C ILE A 117 -7.62 26.25 -5.03
N THR A 118 -7.69 26.55 -6.31
CA THR A 118 -8.90 26.98 -7.00
C THR A 118 -9.28 26.07 -8.17
N GLU A 119 -8.42 25.15 -8.57
CA GLU A 119 -8.59 24.35 -9.78
C GLU A 119 -8.52 22.85 -9.51
N TYR A 120 -9.17 22.07 -10.36
CA TYR A 120 -9.16 20.62 -10.32
C TYR A 120 -9.32 20.01 -11.71
N ARG A 121 -9.03 18.71 -11.83
CA ARG A 121 -9.30 17.92 -13.05
C ARG A 121 -10.15 16.68 -12.78
N ILE A 122 -10.23 16.27 -11.53
CA ILE A 122 -10.90 15.03 -11.12
C ILE A 122 -11.79 15.37 -9.94
N VAL A 123 -13.04 14.90 -9.95
CA VAL A 123 -13.95 15.07 -8.81
C VAL A 123 -14.64 13.76 -8.51
N ALA A 124 -14.80 13.48 -7.22
CA ALA A 124 -15.56 12.35 -6.74
C ALA A 124 -16.34 12.72 -5.48
N PRO A 125 -17.49 12.08 -5.23
CA PRO A 125 -18.11 12.07 -3.90
C PRO A 125 -17.14 11.51 -2.84
N ILE A 126 -17.22 11.99 -1.61
CA ILE A 126 -16.34 11.54 -0.52
C ILE A 126 -16.51 10.05 -0.22
N GLU A 127 -17.73 9.51 -0.34
CA GLU A 127 -17.99 8.07 -0.14
C GLU A 127 -17.24 7.18 -1.14
N ASN A 128 -16.84 7.74 -2.28
CA ASN A 128 -16.11 7.05 -3.33
C ASN A 128 -14.61 7.32 -3.28
N ALA A 129 -14.15 8.18 -2.37
CA ALA A 129 -12.76 8.53 -2.22
C ALA A 129 -12.16 7.81 -1.02
N HIS A 130 -11.03 7.13 -1.25
CA HIS A 130 -10.32 6.40 -0.22
C HIS A 130 -8.85 6.79 -0.20
N LEU A 131 -8.40 7.36 0.91
CA LEU A 131 -6.99 7.60 1.17
C LEU A 131 -6.43 6.46 2.01
N ILE A 132 -5.34 5.86 1.54
CA ILE A 132 -4.62 4.84 2.29
C ILE A 132 -3.71 5.55 3.30
N PRO A 133 -3.79 5.22 4.60
CA PRO A 133 -2.87 5.74 5.60
C PRO A 133 -1.41 5.50 5.20
N GLU A 134 -0.52 6.44 5.50
CA GLU A 134 0.88 6.40 5.05
C GLU A 134 1.57 5.06 5.35
N GLN A 135 1.26 4.46 6.50
CA GLN A 135 1.83 3.20 6.98
C GLN A 135 1.32 1.97 6.21
N GLU A 136 0.21 2.11 5.47
CA GLU A 136 -0.48 1.03 4.75
C GLU A 136 -0.27 1.09 3.24
N ARG A 137 0.51 2.07 2.73
CA ARG A 137 0.81 2.26 1.30
C ARG A 137 1.89 1.29 0.84
N ASP A 138 1.54 0.01 0.83
CA ASP A 138 2.44 -1.10 0.54
C ASP A 138 2.34 -1.64 -0.89
N PHE A 139 1.25 -1.34 -1.59
CA PHE A 139 1.06 -1.77 -2.97
C PHE A 139 1.92 -0.96 -3.94
N LEU A 140 3.06 -1.53 -4.34
CA LEU A 140 3.98 -0.90 -5.30
C LEU A 140 3.59 -1.18 -6.75
N ILE A 141 3.54 -0.11 -7.55
CA ILE A 141 3.43 -0.14 -9.00
C ILE A 141 4.83 -0.15 -9.62
N PRO A 142 5.17 -1.15 -10.44
CA PRO A 142 6.48 -1.20 -11.08
C PRO A 142 6.64 -0.05 -12.10
N ARG A 143 7.83 0.57 -12.12
CA ARG A 143 8.21 1.62 -13.07
C ARG A 143 9.29 1.14 -14.01
N ARG A 144 9.35 1.73 -15.22
CA ARG A 144 10.40 1.47 -16.23
C ARG A 144 10.53 0.00 -16.63
N VAL A 145 9.45 -0.77 -16.47
CA VAL A 145 9.30 -2.12 -17.00
C VAL A 145 8.29 -2.11 -18.14
N LYS A 146 8.35 -3.11 -19.02
CA LYS A 146 7.34 -3.29 -20.08
C LYS A 146 5.97 -3.47 -19.42
N GLY A 147 5.02 -2.58 -19.73
CA GLY A 147 3.68 -2.59 -19.14
C GLY A 147 3.50 -1.81 -17.83
N GLY A 148 4.55 -1.12 -17.32
CA GLY A 148 4.49 -0.29 -16.11
C GLY A 148 4.27 1.22 -16.37
N ILE A 149 4.23 2.02 -15.29
CA ILE A 149 4.10 3.49 -15.37
C ILE A 149 5.32 4.10 -16.09
N GLY A 150 5.03 4.93 -17.10
CA GLY A 150 6.01 5.69 -17.86
C GLY A 150 6.47 7.00 -17.17
N GLN A 151 6.93 7.97 -17.97
CA GLN A 151 7.36 9.29 -17.47
C GLN A 151 6.19 10.27 -17.26
N SER A 152 5.04 10.01 -17.87
CA SER A 152 3.83 10.84 -17.71
C SER A 152 3.23 10.65 -16.32
N ASN A 153 2.73 11.74 -15.73
CA ASN A 153 1.96 11.68 -14.49
C ASN A 153 0.57 11.05 -14.67
N VAL A 154 0.09 10.90 -15.89
CA VAL A 154 -1.18 10.24 -16.20
C VAL A 154 -0.93 9.01 -17.07
N TRP A 155 -1.39 7.85 -16.63
CA TRP A 155 -1.23 6.56 -17.31
C TRP A 155 -2.55 5.79 -17.37
N TYR A 156 -2.92 5.29 -18.56
CA TYR A 156 -4.23 4.67 -18.83
C TYR A 156 -4.22 3.14 -18.75
N ALA A 157 -3.04 2.51 -18.62
CA ALA A 157 -2.88 1.06 -18.47
C ALA A 157 -3.63 0.18 -19.51
N GLU A 158 -3.84 0.66 -20.73
CA GLU A 158 -4.64 -0.04 -21.77
C GLU A 158 -3.91 -1.20 -22.47
N LYS A 159 -2.60 -1.34 -22.26
CA LYS A 159 -1.81 -2.33 -22.99
C LYS A 159 -2.06 -3.73 -22.42
N PRO A 160 -2.06 -4.80 -23.25
CA PRO A 160 -2.24 -6.18 -22.78
C PRO A 160 -1.27 -6.58 -21.68
N GLU A 161 -0.02 -6.09 -21.74
CA GLU A 161 1.00 -6.36 -20.73
C GLU A 161 0.66 -5.75 -19.35
N SER A 162 -0.26 -4.80 -19.28
CA SER A 162 -0.69 -4.14 -18.06
C SER A 162 -1.94 -4.79 -17.45
N ALA A 163 -2.63 -5.68 -18.18
CA ALA A 163 -3.91 -6.26 -17.75
C ALA A 163 -3.81 -6.99 -16.40
N GLY A 164 -2.80 -7.84 -16.22
CA GLY A 164 -2.60 -8.55 -14.95
C GLY A 164 -2.37 -7.61 -13.75
N LEU A 165 -1.64 -6.51 -13.96
CA LEU A 165 -1.45 -5.49 -12.92
C LEU A 165 -2.75 -4.75 -12.62
N VAL A 166 -3.53 -4.40 -13.65
CA VAL A 166 -4.84 -3.75 -13.47
C VAL A 166 -5.79 -4.64 -12.69
N ASP A 167 -5.82 -5.94 -12.97
CA ASP A 167 -6.65 -6.91 -12.23
C ASP A 167 -6.24 -7.00 -10.75
N ASP A 168 -4.93 -7.03 -10.46
CA ASP A 168 -4.42 -7.02 -9.09
C ASP A 168 -4.82 -5.74 -8.35
N VAL A 169 -4.75 -4.58 -9.03
CA VAL A 169 -5.16 -3.29 -8.48
C VAL A 169 -6.66 -3.24 -8.21
N ILE A 170 -7.48 -3.75 -9.14
CA ILE A 170 -8.94 -3.82 -8.96
C ILE A 170 -9.28 -4.70 -7.75
N LYS A 171 -8.65 -5.87 -7.61
CA LYS A 171 -8.83 -6.75 -6.44
C LYS A 171 -8.41 -6.04 -5.14
N TYR A 172 -7.31 -5.31 -5.15
CA TYR A 172 -6.82 -4.54 -4.00
C TYR A 172 -7.78 -3.41 -3.57
N ILE A 173 -8.41 -2.74 -4.54
CA ILE A 173 -9.43 -1.71 -4.26
C ILE A 173 -10.69 -2.35 -3.70
N GLN A 174 -11.15 -3.45 -4.30
CA GLN A 174 -12.33 -4.19 -3.86
C GLN A 174 -12.15 -4.78 -2.45
N SER A 175 -10.93 -5.13 -2.06
CA SER A 175 -10.61 -5.54 -0.70
C SER A 175 -10.44 -4.37 0.29
N GLY A 176 -10.58 -3.12 -0.17
CA GLY A 176 -10.45 -1.93 0.66
C GLY A 176 -9.03 -1.70 1.18
N ALA A 177 -8.02 -1.89 0.29
CA ALA A 177 -6.60 -1.88 0.64
C ALA A 177 -6.16 -2.99 1.60
N ARG A 178 -6.99 -4.01 1.82
CA ARG A 178 -6.61 -5.20 2.59
C ARG A 178 -5.92 -6.19 1.65
N THR A 179 -4.60 -6.22 1.65
CA THR A 179 -3.82 -7.25 0.97
C THR A 179 -3.98 -8.58 1.71
N SER A 180 -4.86 -9.46 1.20
CA SER A 180 -4.98 -10.85 1.71
C SER A 180 -4.03 -11.83 1.01
N LYS A 181 -3.05 -11.35 0.25
CA LYS A 181 -2.05 -12.20 -0.42
C LYS A 181 -0.64 -11.68 -0.16
N LEU A 182 0.07 -12.40 0.70
CA LEU A 182 1.49 -12.62 0.47
C LEU A 182 1.65 -13.28 -0.91
N PRO A 183 2.45 -12.72 -1.84
CA PRO A 183 2.86 -13.49 -3.00
C PRO A 183 3.79 -14.63 -2.53
N ASP A 184 3.42 -15.85 -2.90
CA ASP A 184 4.18 -17.08 -2.69
C ASP A 184 5.54 -16.94 -3.40
N VAL A 185 6.64 -17.23 -2.70
CA VAL A 185 8.02 -17.00 -3.19
C VAL A 185 8.40 -17.95 -4.35
N ASP A 186 7.53 -18.89 -4.70
CA ASP A 186 7.81 -19.92 -5.71
C ASP A 186 6.96 -19.80 -6.99
N THR A 187 6.55 -18.58 -7.36
CA THR A 187 6.18 -18.39 -8.78
C THR A 187 7.47 -18.15 -9.55
N GLU A 188 7.98 -19.20 -10.20
CA GLU A 188 9.02 -19.11 -11.24
C GLU A 188 8.52 -18.26 -12.41
N ALA A 189 8.41 -16.95 -12.19
CA ALA A 189 8.41 -15.97 -13.25
C ALA A 189 9.84 -15.45 -13.28
N THR A 190 10.61 -15.98 -14.22
CA THR A 190 11.90 -15.45 -14.68
C THR A 190 11.85 -13.92 -14.74
N ALA A 191 12.43 -13.27 -13.73
CA ALA A 191 12.55 -11.82 -13.67
C ALA A 191 13.75 -11.46 -12.81
N ASN A 192 14.62 -10.62 -13.38
CA ASN A 192 15.87 -10.15 -12.80
C ASN A 192 15.74 -9.73 -11.33
N GLU A 193 16.72 -10.21 -10.56
CA GLU A 193 17.04 -9.89 -9.18
C GLU A 193 16.74 -8.42 -8.82
N GLY A 194 15.90 -8.20 -7.79
CA GLY A 194 15.71 -6.86 -7.19
C GLY A 194 14.30 -6.28 -7.19
N ASN A 195 13.25 -7.08 -6.99
CA ASN A 195 11.89 -6.55 -6.83
C ASN A 195 11.63 -6.08 -5.36
N PRO A 196 11.41 -4.77 -5.09
CA PRO A 196 11.17 -4.24 -3.74
C PRO A 196 9.84 -4.68 -3.10
N ARG A 197 9.03 -5.46 -3.84
CA ARG A 197 7.72 -5.98 -3.39
C ARG A 197 7.83 -6.79 -2.08
N LEU A 198 8.92 -7.52 -1.87
CA LEU A 198 9.16 -8.31 -0.65
C LEU A 198 9.47 -7.44 0.59
N VAL A 199 10.25 -6.36 0.43
CA VAL A 199 10.76 -5.58 1.57
C VAL A 199 9.65 -4.79 2.27
N ALA A 200 8.66 -4.29 1.52
CA ALA A 200 7.56 -3.49 2.07
C ALA A 200 6.57 -4.34 2.90
N HIS A 201 6.18 -5.51 2.38
CA HIS A 201 5.29 -6.42 3.10
C HIS A 201 5.97 -6.99 4.38
N LEU A 202 7.24 -7.40 4.27
CA LEU A 202 8.06 -7.80 5.43
C LEU A 202 8.25 -6.67 6.46
N ARG A 203 8.23 -5.39 6.02
CA ARG A 203 8.29 -4.23 6.92
C ARG A 203 6.99 -3.98 7.68
N ARG A 204 5.83 -4.22 7.07
CA ARG A 204 4.51 -4.04 7.72
C ARG A 204 4.32 -5.00 8.89
N GLU A 205 4.86 -6.22 8.79
CA GLU A 205 4.87 -7.20 9.89
C GLU A 205 5.92 -6.91 10.97
N ARG A 206 6.89 -6.03 10.73
CA ARG A 206 8.04 -5.84 11.61
C ARG A 206 8.18 -4.38 12.00
N ASN A 207 7.43 -3.94 13.02
CA ASN A 207 7.93 -2.81 13.83
C ASN A 207 9.20 -3.31 14.54
N PRO A 208 10.41 -2.84 14.14
CA PRO A 208 11.66 -3.42 14.64
C PRO A 208 11.76 -3.29 16.17
N SER A 209 11.18 -2.23 16.73
CA SER A 209 11.16 -2.02 18.19
C SER A 209 10.33 -3.07 18.91
N LEU A 210 9.19 -3.49 18.35
CA LEU A 210 8.33 -4.51 18.97
C LEU A 210 8.94 -5.91 18.84
N VAL A 211 9.55 -6.21 17.69
CA VAL A 211 10.28 -7.46 17.47
C VAL A 211 11.42 -7.61 18.48
N GLU A 212 12.27 -6.58 18.61
CA GLU A 212 13.37 -6.58 19.57
C GLU A 212 12.88 -6.66 21.02
N LYS A 213 11.81 -5.94 21.37
CA LYS A 213 11.21 -6.01 22.72
C LYS A 213 10.67 -7.41 23.03
N LYS A 214 9.99 -8.07 22.08
CA LYS A 214 9.47 -9.43 22.26
C LYS A 214 10.61 -10.42 22.43
N LYS A 215 11.63 -10.39 21.55
CA LYS A 215 12.81 -11.26 21.65
C LYS A 215 13.53 -11.10 22.98
N LYS A 216 13.79 -9.86 23.41
CA LYS A 216 14.42 -9.57 24.70
C LYS A 216 13.57 -10.03 25.87
N SER A 217 12.25 -9.83 25.80
CA SER A 217 11.33 -10.29 26.85
C SER A 217 11.34 -11.82 26.99
N VAL A 218 11.35 -12.55 25.88
CA VAL A 218 11.39 -14.03 25.89
C VAL A 218 12.76 -14.52 26.35
N LEU A 219 13.84 -13.92 25.86
CA LEU A 219 15.20 -14.27 26.28
C LEU A 219 15.44 -13.98 27.77
N ALA A 220 14.87 -12.90 28.32
CA ALA A 220 14.96 -12.58 29.74
C ALA A 220 14.10 -13.51 30.63
N ALA A 221 12.95 -13.98 30.13
CA ALA A 221 12.06 -14.85 30.88
C ALA A 221 12.48 -16.33 30.86
N GLU A 222 12.94 -16.83 29.70
CA GLU A 222 13.19 -18.25 29.47
C GLU A 222 14.68 -18.58 29.30
N GLY A 223 15.55 -17.59 29.18
CA GLY A 223 17.00 -17.75 28.99
C GLY A 223 17.42 -18.22 27.60
N LYS A 224 16.48 -18.56 26.73
CA LYS A 224 16.69 -19.05 25.36
C LYS A 224 15.58 -18.57 24.42
N LEU A 225 15.83 -18.65 23.11
CA LEU A 225 14.89 -18.20 22.09
C LEU A 225 14.42 -19.38 21.22
N CYS A 226 13.45 -20.14 21.73
CA CYS A 226 12.87 -21.26 21.00
C CYS A 226 11.61 -20.85 20.21
N CYS A 227 11.31 -21.58 19.14
CA CYS A 227 10.03 -21.47 18.43
C CYS A 227 8.88 -21.88 19.35
N GLU A 228 7.93 -20.98 19.58
CA GLU A 228 6.75 -21.27 20.40
C GLU A 228 5.89 -22.36 19.79
N ALA A 229 5.89 -22.57 18.46
CA ALA A 229 5.07 -23.58 17.79
C ALA A 229 5.66 -24.99 17.82
N CYS A 230 6.93 -25.16 17.45
CA CYS A 230 7.56 -26.48 17.32
C CYS A 230 8.71 -26.75 18.30
N GLY A 231 9.06 -25.78 19.15
CA GLY A 231 10.15 -25.90 20.12
C GLY A 231 11.56 -25.79 19.52
N PHE A 232 11.70 -25.58 18.22
CA PHE A 232 13.01 -25.51 17.56
C PHE A 232 13.85 -24.35 18.08
N ASP A 233 15.12 -24.64 18.39
CA ASP A 233 16.11 -23.67 18.87
C ASP A 233 17.27 -23.59 17.88
N PHE A 234 17.47 -22.40 17.31
CA PHE A 234 18.54 -22.14 16.36
C PHE A 234 19.90 -22.13 17.02
N GLU A 235 20.03 -21.63 18.26
CA GLU A 235 21.31 -21.58 18.96
C GLU A 235 21.74 -22.98 19.40
N ALA A 236 20.79 -23.81 19.84
CA ALA A 236 21.08 -25.21 20.15
C ALA A 236 21.51 -26.02 18.91
N THR A 237 20.95 -25.71 17.74
CA THR A 237 21.21 -26.46 16.49
C THR A 237 22.43 -25.93 15.73
N TYR A 238 22.60 -24.61 15.67
CA TYR A 238 23.58 -23.93 14.82
C TYR A 238 24.65 -23.17 15.61
N GLY A 239 24.64 -23.29 16.95
CA GLY A 239 25.57 -22.59 17.83
C GLY A 239 25.40 -21.07 17.76
N GLN A 240 26.50 -20.34 17.87
CA GLN A 240 26.52 -18.87 17.91
C GLN A 240 25.86 -18.22 16.67
N HIS A 241 25.86 -18.89 15.52
CA HIS A 241 25.23 -18.39 14.29
C HIS A 241 23.70 -18.38 14.37
N GLY A 242 23.11 -19.16 15.28
CA GLY A 242 21.67 -19.20 15.53
C GLY A 242 21.20 -18.28 16.66
N HIS A 243 22.12 -17.62 17.37
CA HIS A 243 21.80 -16.78 18.52
C HIS A 243 20.83 -15.64 18.13
N GLY A 244 19.68 -15.58 18.80
CA GLY A 244 18.66 -14.54 18.58
C GLY A 244 17.91 -14.61 17.24
N PHE A 245 18.09 -15.68 16.45
CA PHE A 245 17.64 -15.71 15.05
C PHE A 245 16.12 -15.85 14.85
N CYS A 246 15.38 -16.45 15.80
CA CYS A 246 13.94 -16.70 15.63
C CYS A 246 13.16 -15.45 15.18
N GLU A 247 12.10 -15.66 14.43
CA GLU A 247 11.25 -14.61 13.87
C GLU A 247 10.10 -14.30 14.82
N VAL A 248 9.49 -13.12 14.68
CA VAL A 248 8.32 -12.73 15.46
C VAL A 248 7.12 -12.60 14.53
N HIS A 249 6.06 -13.33 14.85
CA HIS A 249 4.82 -13.41 14.10
C HIS A 249 3.67 -12.77 14.89
N HIS A 250 2.76 -12.09 14.19
CA HIS A 250 1.56 -11.51 14.80
C HIS A 250 0.46 -12.57 14.86
N LEU A 251 -0.07 -12.85 16.05
CA LEU A 251 -1.12 -13.85 16.26
C LEU A 251 -2.47 -13.45 15.66
N LYS A 252 -2.65 -12.15 15.38
CA LYS A 252 -3.79 -11.60 14.68
C LYS A 252 -3.29 -10.85 13.45
N PRO A 253 -3.91 -11.05 12.28
CA PRO A 253 -3.59 -10.26 11.11
C PRO A 253 -3.75 -8.77 11.43
N ILE A 254 -2.73 -7.97 11.15
CA ILE A 254 -2.80 -6.50 11.31
C ILE A 254 -3.97 -5.93 10.48
N SER A 255 -4.37 -6.62 9.40
CA SER A 255 -5.53 -6.29 8.55
C SER A 255 -6.90 -6.44 9.24
N GLN A 256 -6.97 -7.15 10.36
CA GLN A 256 -8.18 -7.32 11.19
C GLN A 256 -8.13 -6.51 12.49
N MET A 257 -7.11 -5.68 12.70
CA MET A 257 -6.97 -4.84 13.88
C MET A 257 -7.63 -3.47 13.63
N ASP A 258 -8.51 -3.03 14.55
CA ASP A 258 -9.03 -1.66 14.54
C ASP A 258 -7.89 -0.64 14.65
N LYS A 259 -8.03 0.49 13.96
CA LYS A 259 -7.00 1.54 13.76
C LYS A 259 -6.41 2.13 15.05
N ASP A 260 -7.03 1.88 16.20
CA ASP A 260 -6.66 2.44 17.51
C ASP A 260 -6.09 1.40 18.49
N ARG A 261 -5.91 0.13 18.09
CA ARG A 261 -5.42 -0.90 19.02
C ARG A 261 -3.90 -0.98 19.03
N VAL A 262 -3.30 -0.65 20.17
CA VAL A 262 -1.87 -0.84 20.43
C VAL A 262 -1.54 -2.34 20.41
N THR A 263 -0.69 -2.79 19.49
CA THR A 263 -0.16 -4.16 19.48
C THR A 263 0.66 -4.37 20.76
N THR A 264 0.26 -5.36 21.55
CA THR A 264 0.97 -5.71 22.78
C THR A 264 1.94 -6.87 22.53
N LEU A 265 2.89 -7.09 23.44
CA LEU A 265 3.81 -8.24 23.36
C LEU A 265 3.09 -9.60 23.43
N ALA A 266 1.85 -9.62 23.93
CA ALA A 266 0.99 -10.81 23.98
C ALA A 266 0.35 -11.14 22.63
N ASP A 267 0.28 -10.18 21.70
CA ASP A 267 -0.23 -10.39 20.34
C ASP A 267 0.87 -10.90 19.38
N LEU A 268 2.05 -11.17 19.91
CA LEU A 268 3.24 -11.59 19.18
C LEU A 268 3.69 -12.96 19.66
N ALA A 269 4.12 -13.80 18.73
CA ALA A 269 4.71 -15.10 19.00
C ALA A 269 6.08 -15.24 18.33
N VAL A 270 7.02 -15.86 19.03
CA VAL A 270 8.33 -16.23 18.49
C VAL A 270 8.19 -17.54 17.72
N VAL A 271 8.60 -17.55 16.44
CA VAL A 271 8.49 -18.71 15.55
C VAL A 271 9.77 -18.91 14.75
N CYS A 272 10.09 -20.15 14.39
CA CYS A 272 11.19 -20.41 13.46
C CYS A 272 10.80 -20.09 12.01
N SER A 273 11.77 -19.88 11.14
CA SER A 273 11.54 -19.54 9.73
C SER A 273 10.63 -20.55 9.01
N ASN A 274 10.72 -21.84 9.34
CA ASN A 274 9.87 -22.87 8.75
C ASN A 274 8.41 -22.73 9.24
N CYS A 275 8.19 -22.62 10.55
CA CYS A 275 6.84 -22.42 11.10
C CYS A 275 6.23 -21.11 10.61
N HIS A 276 7.03 -20.04 10.56
CA HIS A 276 6.58 -18.75 10.07
C HIS A 276 6.05 -18.84 8.64
N ARG A 277 6.78 -19.51 7.75
CA ARG A 277 6.35 -19.72 6.35
C ARG A 277 5.09 -20.58 6.24
N ILE A 278 4.98 -21.65 7.04
CA ILE A 278 3.81 -22.55 6.98
C ILE A 278 2.56 -21.87 7.54
N ILE A 279 2.66 -21.09 8.63
CA ILE A 279 1.52 -20.35 9.20
C ILE A 279 0.91 -19.42 8.14
N HIS A 280 1.76 -18.70 7.40
CA HIS A 280 1.34 -17.83 6.30
C HIS A 280 0.77 -18.55 5.08
N ARG A 281 1.05 -19.85 4.91
CA ARG A 281 0.54 -20.66 3.80
C ARG A 281 -0.85 -21.23 4.05
N ILE A 282 -1.28 -21.32 5.31
CA ILE A 282 -2.58 -21.87 5.68
C ILE A 282 -3.61 -20.74 5.56
N ASP A 283 -4.59 -20.90 4.66
CA ASP A 283 -5.59 -19.90 4.21
C ASP A 283 -6.43 -19.26 5.35
N LEU A 284 -6.34 -19.83 6.56
CA LEU A 284 -7.06 -19.38 7.76
C LEU A 284 -6.18 -18.65 8.79
N MET A 285 -4.86 -18.55 8.58
CA MET A 285 -3.87 -18.02 9.53
C MET A 285 -4.12 -18.52 10.98
N PRO A 286 -3.82 -19.80 11.26
CA PRO A 286 -4.16 -20.41 12.54
C PRO A 286 -3.44 -19.73 13.70
N THR A 287 -4.10 -19.65 14.85
CA THR A 287 -3.42 -19.30 16.11
C THR A 287 -2.29 -20.28 16.40
N ILE A 288 -1.28 -19.87 17.15
CA ILE A 288 -0.15 -20.76 17.51
C ILE A 288 -0.65 -22.04 18.20
N ASP A 289 -1.70 -21.98 19.01
CA ASP A 289 -2.27 -23.16 19.65
C ASP A 289 -2.97 -24.10 18.66
N GLN A 290 -3.66 -23.56 17.66
CA GLN A 290 -4.23 -24.37 16.57
C GLN A 290 -3.11 -24.98 15.72
N PHE A 291 -2.05 -24.21 15.46
CA PHE A 291 -0.91 -24.67 14.67
C PHE A 291 -0.09 -25.74 15.41
N LYS A 292 0.08 -25.62 16.73
CA LYS A 292 0.64 -26.67 17.59
C LYS A 292 -0.14 -27.97 17.49
N LYS A 293 -1.48 -27.91 17.59
CA LYS A 293 -2.35 -29.09 17.43
C LYS A 293 -2.23 -29.71 16.05
N PHE A 294 -2.08 -28.89 15.00
CA PHE A 294 -1.85 -29.36 13.64
C PHE A 294 -0.52 -30.11 13.48
N ILE A 295 0.56 -29.62 14.10
CA ILE A 295 1.86 -30.29 14.12
C ILE A 295 1.79 -31.59 14.95
N ALA A 296 1.19 -31.54 16.13
CA ALA A 296 1.08 -32.69 17.03
C ALA A 296 0.30 -33.86 16.40
N ASN A 297 -0.87 -33.59 15.80
CA ASN A 297 -1.73 -34.61 15.20
C ASN A 297 -1.14 -35.34 13.98
N LYS A 298 -0.03 -34.83 13.40
CA LYS A 298 0.68 -35.51 12.30
C LYS A 298 1.86 -36.35 12.75
N THR A 299 2.22 -36.29 14.03
CA THR A 299 3.34 -37.08 14.58
C THR A 299 2.86 -38.49 14.98
N ASP A 300 1.55 -38.72 15.02
CA ASP A 300 0.90 -39.98 15.39
C ASP A 300 0.41 -40.81 14.17
N ALA A 301 0.92 -40.53 12.96
CA ALA A 301 0.56 -41.23 11.71
C ALA A 301 1.80 -41.80 10.99
#